data_AF-I9A9E7-F1
#
_entry.id   AF-I9A9E7-F1
#
_cell.length_a   1.000
_cell.length_b   1.000
_cell.length_c   1.000
_cell.angle_alpha   90.00
_cell.angle_beta   90.00
_cell.angle_gamma   90.00
#
_symmetry.space_group_name_H-M   'P 1'
#
loop_
_entity.id
_entity.type
_entity.pdbx_description
1 polymer ?
#
loop_
_entity_poly.entity_id
_entity_poly.type
_entity_poly.pdbx_seq_one_letter_code
_entity_poly.pdbx_strand_id
1 'polypeptide(L)'
;MTPRPRLAATARSHCTCCATRVLREGRCSVRLPADGQVHCLGGTPYQANHGHPQRLADGLVFWSRERPAEDYVFAVEMKGGRVEVDVVLGQLQNGVLVAERICAGQSGVHFAAVLASNSVRSVDLTVLRSRRITFRGRRTGVLKIGCGDSLETLLSRAGGAS
;
A
#
# COMPACT_ATOMS: atom_id res chain seq x y z
N MET A 1 -10.52 29.62 0.87
CA MET A 1 -9.69 28.40 0.99
C MET A 1 -9.95 27.53 -0.22
N THR A 2 -8.96 27.31 -1.07
CA THR A 2 -9.07 26.38 -2.20
C THR A 2 -9.10 24.96 -1.62
N PRO A 3 -10.08 24.10 -1.98
CA PRO A 3 -10.07 22.72 -1.53
C PRO A 3 -8.76 22.05 -1.97
N ARG A 4 -8.05 21.43 -1.01
CA ARG A 4 -6.82 20.68 -1.33
C ARG A 4 -7.17 19.58 -2.33
N PRO A 5 -6.36 19.38 -3.39
CA PRO A 5 -6.55 18.27 -4.29
C PRO A 5 -6.37 16.97 -3.51
N ARG A 6 -7.41 16.13 -3.51
CA ARG A 6 -7.40 14.83 -2.83
C ARG A 6 -6.30 13.93 -3.42
N LEU A 7 -5.60 13.18 -2.58
CA LEU A 7 -4.58 12.18 -2.95
C LEU A 7 -5.00 11.30 -4.15
N ALA A 8 -6.24 10.84 -4.14
CA ALA A 8 -6.83 10.08 -5.24
C ALA A 8 -6.68 10.78 -6.60
N ALA A 9 -6.89 12.09 -6.68
CA ALA A 9 -6.80 12.85 -7.92
C ALA A 9 -5.38 12.86 -8.51
N THR A 10 -4.35 12.88 -7.66
CA THR A 10 -2.94 12.87 -8.10
C THR A 10 -2.57 11.53 -8.76
N ALA A 11 -3.09 10.43 -8.21
CA ALA A 11 -2.92 9.09 -8.78
C ALA A 11 -3.67 8.89 -10.11
N ARG A 12 -4.64 9.77 -10.46
CA ARG A 12 -5.42 9.64 -11.72
C ARG A 12 -4.57 9.75 -12.98
N SER A 13 -3.43 10.44 -12.92
CA SER A 13 -2.47 10.48 -14.01
C SER A 13 -1.98 9.09 -14.44
N HIS A 14 -2.09 8.09 -13.55
CA HIS A 14 -1.73 6.70 -13.82
C HIS A 14 -2.95 5.80 -14.11
N CYS A 15 -4.17 6.35 -14.21
CA CYS A 15 -5.38 5.56 -14.45
C CYS A 15 -5.42 4.87 -15.81
N THR A 16 -4.73 5.40 -16.81
CA THR A 16 -4.71 4.84 -18.16
C THR A 16 -3.61 3.81 -18.36
N CYS A 17 -2.56 3.80 -17.54
CA CYS A 17 -1.40 2.93 -17.73
C CYS A 17 -1.25 1.86 -16.64
N CYS A 18 -1.45 2.20 -15.37
CA CYS A 18 -1.06 1.31 -14.26
C CYS A 18 -2.23 0.90 -13.37
N ALA A 19 -3.41 1.50 -13.56
CA ALA A 19 -4.52 1.24 -12.67
C ALA A 19 -5.07 -0.17 -12.80
N THR A 20 -5.41 -0.74 -11.65
CA THR A 20 -6.18 -1.96 -11.53
C THR A 20 -7.39 -1.72 -10.64
N ARG A 21 -8.49 -2.42 -10.94
CA ARG A 21 -9.70 -2.43 -10.10
C ARG A 21 -9.62 -3.50 -9.01
N VAL A 22 -8.71 -4.46 -9.15
CA VAL A 22 -8.58 -5.61 -8.27
C VAL A 22 -7.12 -5.79 -7.91
N LEU A 23 -6.83 -5.92 -6.62
CA LEU A 23 -5.51 -6.26 -6.14
C LEU A 23 -5.45 -7.77 -5.90
N ARG A 24 -4.88 -8.50 -6.85
CA ARG A 24 -4.77 -9.97 -6.84
C ARG A 24 -3.45 -10.42 -7.44
N GLU A 25 -2.79 -11.34 -6.74
CA GLU A 25 -1.57 -12.01 -7.21
C GLU A 25 -1.68 -13.50 -6.89
N GLY A 26 -1.67 -14.34 -7.94
CA GLY A 26 -1.94 -15.77 -7.84
C GLY A 26 -3.27 -16.08 -7.12
N ARG A 27 -3.17 -16.73 -5.95
CA ARG A 27 -4.31 -17.08 -5.08
C ARG A 27 -4.58 -16.08 -3.96
N CYS A 28 -3.74 -15.06 -3.79
CA CYS A 28 -3.96 -14.01 -2.80
C CYS A 28 -4.70 -12.83 -3.44
N SER A 29 -5.57 -12.20 -2.67
CA SER A 29 -6.25 -10.96 -3.07
C SER A 29 -6.42 -10.04 -1.87
N VAL A 30 -6.63 -8.76 -2.12
CA VAL A 30 -6.94 -7.75 -1.11
C VAL A 30 -8.13 -6.94 -1.61
N ARG A 31 -9.13 -6.76 -0.76
CA ARG A 31 -10.27 -5.89 -1.07
C ARG A 31 -9.88 -4.44 -0.85
N LEU A 32 -10.13 -3.63 -1.86
CA LEU A 32 -9.96 -2.19 -1.78
C LEU A 32 -11.09 -1.58 -0.93
N PRO A 33 -10.85 -0.43 -0.27
CA PRO A 33 -11.90 0.29 0.45
C PRO A 33 -13.10 0.59 -0.45
N ALA A 34 -14.30 0.56 0.14
CA ALA A 34 -15.56 0.77 -0.56
C ALA A 34 -16.05 2.23 -0.45
N ASP A 35 -15.59 2.98 0.55
CA ASP A 35 -15.93 4.40 0.73
C ASP A 35 -14.87 5.34 0.15
N GLY A 36 -15.31 6.56 -0.19
CA GLY A 36 -14.42 7.60 -0.72
C GLY A 36 -13.92 7.35 -2.15
N GLN A 37 -12.78 7.95 -2.47
CA GLN A 37 -12.14 7.79 -3.79
C GLN A 37 -10.91 6.91 -3.66
N VAL A 38 -10.88 5.80 -4.40
CA VAL A 38 -9.76 4.84 -4.38
C VAL A 38 -9.16 4.70 -5.77
N HIS A 39 -7.84 4.79 -5.85
CA HIS A 39 -7.06 4.39 -7.01
C HIS A 39 -6.04 3.34 -6.59
N CYS A 40 -6.01 2.22 -7.31
CA CYS A 40 -5.00 1.18 -7.11
C CYS A 40 -4.14 1.08 -8.36
N LEU A 41 -2.82 1.12 -8.16
CA LEU A 41 -1.84 0.90 -9.21
C LEU A 41 -1.21 -0.47 -9.01
N GLY A 42 -1.18 -1.29 -10.05
CA GLY A 42 -0.45 -2.56 -10.02
C GLY A 42 1.06 -2.32 -10.11
N GLY A 43 1.83 -2.97 -9.25
CA GLY A 43 3.29 -2.86 -9.23
C GLY A 43 3.94 -3.30 -10.55
N THR A 44 3.51 -4.45 -11.09
CA THR A 44 4.04 -4.99 -12.36
C THR A 44 3.72 -4.08 -13.55
N PRO A 45 2.45 -3.65 -13.80
CA PRO A 45 2.15 -2.66 -14.82
C PRO A 45 2.93 -1.35 -14.66
N TYR A 46 3.06 -0.84 -13.42
CA TYR A 46 3.84 0.37 -13.17
C TYR A 46 5.30 0.20 -13.57
N GLN A 47 5.92 -0.91 -13.15
CA GLN A 47 7.29 -1.21 -13.48
C GLN A 47 7.50 -1.30 -15.00
N ALA A 48 6.61 -1.99 -15.71
CA ALA A 48 6.69 -2.15 -17.16
C ALA A 48 6.55 -0.80 -17.91
N ASN A 49 5.61 0.05 -17.49
CA ASN A 49 5.31 1.32 -18.18
C ASN A 49 6.28 2.45 -17.83
N HIS A 50 6.89 2.42 -16.64
CA HIS A 50 7.74 3.50 -16.14
C HIS A 50 9.22 3.09 -15.97
N GLY A 51 9.59 1.87 -16.37
CA GLY A 51 10.98 1.40 -16.35
C GLY A 51 11.60 1.35 -14.96
N HIS A 52 10.82 1.05 -13.92
CA HIS A 52 11.37 1.00 -12.56
C HIS A 52 12.40 -0.15 -12.44
N PRO A 53 13.63 0.10 -11.98
CA PRO A 53 14.72 -0.87 -12.07
C PRO A 53 14.58 -2.05 -11.10
N GLN A 54 13.81 -1.86 -10.02
CA GLN A 54 13.64 -2.84 -8.96
C GLN A 54 12.18 -3.29 -8.89
N ARG A 55 11.97 -4.52 -8.43
CA ARG A 55 10.63 -5.07 -8.21
C ARG A 55 9.90 -4.25 -7.15
N LEU A 56 8.68 -3.83 -7.50
CA LEU A 56 7.79 -3.09 -6.62
C LEU A 56 6.95 -4.04 -5.76
N ALA A 57 6.26 -3.45 -4.78
CA ALA A 57 5.13 -4.07 -4.13
C ALA A 57 4.03 -4.39 -5.16
N ASP A 58 3.29 -5.48 -4.99
CA ASP A 58 2.27 -5.90 -5.95
C ASP A 58 1.18 -4.83 -6.22
N GLY A 59 0.89 -3.97 -5.24
CA GLY A 59 0.02 -2.82 -5.46
C GLY A 59 0.33 -1.60 -4.60
N LEU A 60 -0.02 -0.43 -5.15
CA LEU A 60 -0.03 0.86 -4.46
C LEU A 60 -1.46 1.39 -4.45
N VAL A 61 -2.03 1.59 -3.27
CA VAL A 61 -3.42 2.05 -3.10
C VAL A 61 -3.42 3.45 -2.54
N PHE A 62 -4.12 4.34 -3.23
CA PHE A 62 -4.33 5.75 -2.89
C PHE A 62 -5.80 5.94 -2.58
N TRP A 63 -6.12 6.25 -1.32
CA TRP A 63 -7.49 6.32 -0.85
C TRP A 63 -7.73 7.66 -0.16
N SER A 64 -8.74 8.41 -0.63
CA SER A 64 -9.20 9.66 -0.03
C SER A 64 -10.59 9.46 0.56
N ARG A 65 -10.66 9.40 1.89
CA ARG A 65 -11.91 9.24 2.65
C ARG A 65 -12.57 10.61 2.86
N GLU A 66 -13.90 10.65 2.86
CA GLU A 66 -14.62 11.92 3.01
C GLU A 66 -14.94 12.29 4.46
N ARG A 67 -15.16 11.28 5.32
CA ARG A 67 -15.59 11.45 6.70
C ARG A 67 -14.98 10.39 7.64
N PRO A 68 -14.02 10.76 8.50
CA PRO A 68 -13.28 12.02 8.49
C PRO A 68 -12.51 12.19 7.17
N ALA A 69 -12.23 13.45 6.79
CA ALA A 69 -11.51 13.76 5.57
C ALA A 69 -10.02 13.44 5.73
N GLU A 70 -9.60 12.30 5.20
CA GLU A 70 -8.26 11.75 5.40
C GLU A 70 -7.74 11.08 4.12
N ASP A 71 -6.44 11.19 3.90
CA ASP A 71 -5.75 10.60 2.75
C ASP A 71 -4.83 9.47 3.21
N TYR A 72 -4.96 8.31 2.57
CA TYR A 72 -4.26 7.08 2.90
C TYR A 72 -3.50 6.53 1.69
N VAL A 73 -2.26 6.10 1.93
CA VAL A 73 -1.43 5.38 0.98
C VAL A 73 -1.06 4.02 1.56
N PHE A 74 -1.26 2.96 0.78
CA PHE A 74 -0.82 1.62 1.13
C PHE A 74 0.13 1.11 0.07
N ALA A 75 1.31 0.64 0.51
CA ALA A 75 2.12 -0.26 -0.30
C ALA A 75 1.78 -1.69 0.13
N VAL A 76 1.29 -2.51 -0.80
CA VAL A 76 0.73 -3.82 -0.51
C VAL A 76 1.50 -4.89 -1.26
N GLU A 77 2.14 -5.79 -0.50
CA GLU A 77 2.76 -6.99 -1.02
C GLU A 77 1.89 -8.20 -0.70
N MET A 78 1.65 -9.07 -1.67
CA MET A 78 0.81 -10.25 -1.55
C MET A 78 1.66 -11.52 -1.66
N LYS A 79 1.57 -12.40 -0.66
CA LYS A 79 2.25 -13.71 -0.69
C LYS A 79 1.25 -14.82 -0.46
N GLY A 80 1.01 -15.62 -1.51
CA GLY A 80 0.20 -16.84 -1.44
C GLY A 80 0.95 -18.08 -0.93
N GLY A 81 2.26 -17.98 -0.71
CA GLY A 81 3.13 -19.07 -0.30
C GLY A 81 4.18 -18.64 0.72
N ARG A 82 5.39 -19.20 0.62
CA ARG A 82 6.50 -18.87 1.53
C ARG A 82 6.83 -17.38 1.47
N VAL A 83 7.04 -16.79 2.64
CA VAL A 83 7.49 -15.40 2.78
C VAL A 83 9.01 -15.36 2.91
N GLU A 84 9.64 -14.66 1.98
CA GLU A 84 11.05 -14.27 2.07
C GLU A 84 11.12 -12.83 2.58
N VAL A 85 11.52 -12.66 3.84
CA VAL A 85 11.41 -11.39 4.57
C VAL A 85 12.14 -10.24 3.87
N ASP A 86 13.38 -10.46 3.43
CA ASP A 86 14.17 -9.42 2.78
C ASP A 86 13.58 -8.99 1.44
N VAL A 87 13.03 -9.95 0.68
CA VAL A 87 12.35 -9.69 -0.60
C VAL A 87 11.09 -8.85 -0.36
N VAL A 88 10.25 -9.23 0.60
CA VAL A 88 9.04 -8.46 0.96
C VAL A 88 9.39 -7.04 1.39
N LEU A 89 10.39 -6.87 2.27
CA LEU A 89 10.81 -5.55 2.73
C LEU A 89 11.35 -4.68 1.60
N GLY A 90 12.16 -5.27 0.70
CA GLY A 90 12.67 -4.57 -0.47
C GLY A 90 11.55 -4.11 -1.39
N GLN A 91 10.62 -5.01 -1.74
CA GLN A 91 9.46 -4.67 -2.58
C GLN A 91 8.58 -3.59 -1.97
N LEU A 92 8.27 -3.70 -0.66
CA LEU A 92 7.51 -2.68 0.06
C LEU A 92 8.23 -1.33 0.05
N GLN A 93 9.53 -1.29 0.36
CA GLN A 93 10.31 -0.05 0.36
C GLN A 93 10.40 0.57 -1.04
N ASN A 94 10.54 -0.23 -2.10
CA ASN A 94 10.52 0.27 -3.47
C ASN A 94 9.14 0.84 -3.84
N GLY A 95 8.06 0.16 -3.44
CA GLY A 95 6.70 0.66 -3.59
C GLY A 95 6.48 1.99 -2.86
N VAL A 96 7.07 2.15 -1.68
CA VAL A 96 7.07 3.42 -0.93
C VAL A 96 7.73 4.55 -1.70
N LEU A 97 8.91 4.32 -2.28
CA LEU A 97 9.62 5.35 -3.06
C LEU A 97 8.78 5.84 -4.25
N VAL A 98 8.05 4.93 -4.90
CA VAL A 98 7.10 5.29 -5.97
C VAL A 98 5.92 6.08 -5.40
N ALA A 99 5.33 5.63 -4.31
CA ALA A 99 4.20 6.30 -3.71
C ALA A 99 4.55 7.72 -3.24
N GLU A 100 5.73 7.92 -2.65
CA GLU A 100 6.25 9.24 -2.26
C GLU A 100 6.33 10.23 -3.42
N ARG A 101 6.82 9.76 -4.58
CA ARG A 101 6.89 10.56 -5.81
C ARG A 101 5.51 10.93 -6.31
N ILE A 102 4.58 9.97 -6.33
CA ILE A 102 3.19 10.21 -6.78
C ILE A 102 2.49 11.22 -5.87
N CYS A 103 2.64 11.11 -4.55
CA CYS A 103 1.98 12.03 -3.62
C CYS A 103 2.82 13.27 -3.29
N ALA A 104 3.91 13.55 -4.00
CA ALA A 104 4.82 14.66 -3.72
C ALA A 104 4.06 16.00 -3.58
N GLY A 105 4.42 16.78 -2.56
CA GLY A 105 3.75 18.05 -2.23
C GLY A 105 2.45 17.91 -1.45
N GLN A 106 1.89 16.71 -1.25
CA GLN A 106 0.73 16.50 -0.39
C GLN A 106 1.14 16.37 1.07
N SER A 107 0.37 16.96 1.99
CA SER A 107 0.61 16.89 3.44
C SER A 107 -0.54 16.15 4.13
N GLY A 108 -0.28 15.54 5.30
CA GLY A 108 -1.33 14.85 6.07
C GLY A 108 -1.73 13.49 5.50
N VAL A 109 -0.87 12.88 4.69
CA VAL A 109 -1.09 11.53 4.14
C VAL A 109 -0.66 10.49 5.18
N HIS A 110 -1.57 9.58 5.52
CA HIS A 110 -1.30 8.41 6.32
C HIS A 110 -0.71 7.31 5.43
N PHE A 111 0.34 6.65 5.90
CA PHE A 111 1.01 5.60 5.14
C PHE A 111 1.07 4.29 5.93
N ALA A 112 0.83 3.16 5.25
CA ALA A 112 1.06 1.83 5.79
C ALA A 112 1.70 0.90 4.75
N ALA A 113 2.71 0.14 5.20
CA ALA A 113 3.24 -0.99 4.46
C ALA A 113 2.49 -2.26 4.89
N VAL A 114 1.95 -3.01 3.93
CA VAL A 114 1.01 -4.11 4.18
C VAL A 114 1.51 -5.38 3.52
N LEU A 115 1.60 -6.46 4.30
CA LEU A 115 1.76 -7.82 3.81
C LEU A 115 0.40 -8.53 3.89
N ALA A 116 -0.16 -8.90 2.74
CA ALA A 116 -1.31 -9.78 2.65
C ALA A 116 -0.83 -11.22 2.48
N SER A 117 -1.09 -12.05 3.49
CA SER A 117 -0.75 -13.48 3.45
C SER A 117 -1.55 -14.28 4.48
N ASN A 118 -1.99 -15.47 4.06
CA ASN A 118 -2.61 -16.45 4.95
C ASN A 118 -1.59 -17.32 5.69
N SER A 119 -0.33 -17.35 5.24
CA SER A 119 0.72 -18.19 5.81
C SER A 119 2.00 -17.39 5.98
N VAL A 120 2.33 -17.05 7.23
CA VAL A 120 3.58 -16.40 7.61
C VAL A 120 4.03 -17.05 8.91
N ARG A 121 5.28 -17.54 8.95
CA ARG A 121 5.84 -18.11 10.18
C ARG A 121 5.95 -17.01 11.24
N SER A 122 5.72 -17.34 12.50
CA SER A 122 5.78 -16.37 13.60
C SER A 122 7.12 -15.63 13.66
N VAL A 123 8.23 -16.33 13.40
CA VAL A 123 9.57 -15.72 13.33
C VAL A 123 9.68 -14.69 12.21
N ASP A 124 9.18 -15.00 11.00
CA ASP A 124 9.22 -14.08 9.86
C ASP A 124 8.38 -12.83 10.16
N LEU A 125 7.21 -13.01 10.79
CA LEU A 125 6.35 -11.90 11.19
C LEU A 125 7.01 -11.01 12.25
N THR A 126 7.71 -11.60 13.22
CA THR A 126 8.48 -10.84 14.22
C THR A 126 9.56 -9.99 13.55
N VAL A 127 10.31 -10.56 12.60
CA VAL A 127 11.34 -9.80 11.85
C VAL A 127 10.72 -8.71 10.98
N LEU A 128 9.61 -9.00 10.29
CA LEU A 128 8.89 -8.00 9.49
C LEU A 128 8.36 -6.83 10.33
N ARG A 129 7.94 -7.09 11.57
CA ARG A 129 7.46 -6.06 12.50
C ARG A 129 8.60 -5.26 13.13
N SER A 130 9.76 -5.87 13.36
CA SER A 130 10.92 -5.18 13.94
C SER A 130 11.62 -4.28 12.91
N ARG A 131 11.61 -4.67 11.64
CA ARG A 131 12.15 -3.86 10.54
C ARG A 131 11.14 -2.80 10.11
N ARG A 132 11.66 -1.62 9.80
CA ARG A 132 10.85 -0.44 9.50
C ARG A 132 10.96 -0.05 8.02
N ILE A 133 9.82 0.23 7.42
CA ILE A 133 9.72 0.88 6.11
C ILE A 133 9.68 2.39 6.35
N THR A 134 10.40 3.16 5.54
CA THR A 134 10.49 4.61 5.71
C THR A 134 9.68 5.32 4.63
N PHE A 135 8.68 6.08 5.03
CA PHE A 135 7.88 6.98 4.19
C PHE A 135 8.02 8.41 4.72
N ARG A 136 8.65 9.29 3.95
CA ARG A 136 8.90 10.71 4.23
C ARG A 136 9.60 10.93 5.56
N GLY A 137 10.63 10.13 5.81
CA GLY A 137 11.37 10.11 7.06
C GLY A 137 10.63 9.46 8.24
N ARG A 138 9.35 9.12 8.10
CA ARG A 138 8.58 8.42 9.13
C ARG A 138 8.75 6.92 8.97
N ARG A 139 9.09 6.25 10.08
CA ARG A 139 9.27 4.80 10.14
C ARG A 139 7.97 4.12 10.52
N THR A 140 7.51 3.21 9.67
CA THR A 140 6.33 2.37 9.93
C THR A 140 6.71 0.89 9.95
N GLY A 141 6.00 0.10 10.74
CA GLY A 141 6.15 -1.36 10.71
C GLY A 141 5.33 -1.96 9.56
N VAL A 142 5.64 -3.20 9.18
CA VAL A 142 4.79 -3.95 8.23
C VAL A 142 3.54 -4.47 8.94
N LEU A 143 2.37 -4.06 8.47
CA LEU A 143 1.09 -4.57 8.93
C LEU A 143 0.75 -5.86 8.17
N LYS A 144 0.21 -6.86 8.88
CA LYS A 144 -0.25 -8.12 8.26
C LYS A 144 -1.78 -8.15 8.17
N ILE A 145 -2.28 -8.50 6.99
CA ILE A 145 -3.68 -8.90 6.78
C ILE A 145 -3.74 -10.30 6.16
N GLY A 146 -4.91 -10.94 6.22
CA GLY A 146 -5.17 -12.17 5.47
C GLY A 146 -5.43 -11.87 3.99
N CYS A 147 -5.19 -12.86 3.13
CA CYS A 147 -5.67 -12.79 1.75
C CYS A 147 -7.21 -12.84 1.77
N GLY A 148 -7.86 -11.90 1.07
CA GLY A 148 -9.30 -11.69 1.06
C GLY A 148 -9.78 -10.59 2.04
N ASP A 149 -8.91 -10.11 2.93
CA ASP A 149 -9.24 -9.02 3.84
C ASP A 149 -9.37 -7.67 3.10
N SER A 150 -10.09 -6.73 3.71
CA SER A 150 -10.18 -5.33 3.25
C SER A 150 -9.10 -4.47 3.90
N LEU A 151 -8.53 -3.52 3.16
CA LEU A 151 -7.61 -2.52 3.71
C LEU A 151 -8.27 -1.64 4.78
N GLU A 152 -9.60 -1.45 4.76
CA GLU A 152 -10.33 -0.71 5.79
C GLU A 152 -10.16 -1.32 7.18
N THR A 153 -9.98 -2.65 7.26
CA THR A 153 -9.81 -3.36 8.53
C THR A 153 -8.53 -2.93 9.27
N LEU A 154 -7.55 -2.37 8.56
CA LEU A 154 -6.34 -1.82 9.18
C LEU A 154 -6.63 -0.55 9.99
N LEU A 155 -7.58 0.27 9.54
CA LEU A 155 -7.94 1.52 10.24
C LEU A 155 -8.67 1.22 11.54
N SER A 156 -9.59 0.25 11.53
CA SER A 156 -10.31 -0.18 12.73
C SER A 156 -9.37 -0.74 13.81
N ARG A 157 -8.24 -1.32 13.41
CA ARG A 157 -7.22 -1.84 14.34
C ARG A 157 -6.30 -0.74 14.88
N ALA A 158 -6.03 0.29 14.09
CA ALA A 158 -5.20 1.42 14.51
C ALA A 158 -5.94 2.38 15.45
N GLY A 159 -7.27 2.53 15.30
CA GLY A 159 -8.10 3.39 16.15
C GLY A 159 -8.40 2.86 17.56
N GLY A 160 -8.09 1.59 17.86
CA GLY A 160 -8.27 0.99 19.18
C GLY A 160 -7.01 0.95 20.06
N ALA A 161 -5.91 1.57 19.62
CA ALA A 161 -4.62 1.58 20.32
C ALA A 161 -4.20 3.00 20.78
N SER A 162 -5.19 3.87 21.04
CA SER A 162 -4.97 5.18 21.69
C SER A 162 -5.10 5.05 23.20
#